data_AF-A0A8D8X071-F1
#
_entry.id   AF-A0A8D8X071-F1
#
_cell.length_a   1.000
_cell.length_b   1.000
_cell.length_c   1.000
_cell.angle_alpha   90.00
_cell.angle_beta   90.00
_cell.angle_gamma   90.00
#
_symmetry.space_group_name_H-M   'P 1'
#
loop_
_entity.id
_entity.type
_entity.pdbx_description
1 polymer ?
#
loop_
_entity_poly.entity_id
_entity_poly.type
_entity_poly.pdbx_seq_one_letter_code
_entity_poly.pdbx_strand_id
1 'polypeptide(L)'
;MFISLPFCDKHLQLFVTVMEKSPDPIVRINLLIGFGDLICRFPNLVEPWTSYLFNILKDEDDSVRLNALLTVSKLISNEMVKVKAYVSEVARLIVDKEESIAQRAVDLFEEISQKGSSLYNVLCNSLVPSFIIRQGVLCTTCSWTLFSVCPPTLIQ
;
A
#
# COMPACT_ATOMS: atom_id res chain seq x y z
N MET A 1 23.91 8.44 -2.95
CA MET A 1 23.19 7.15 -2.86
C MET A 1 22.77 6.60 -4.23
N PHE A 2 22.17 7.39 -5.11
CA PHE A 2 21.62 6.92 -6.39
C PHE A 2 22.61 6.63 -7.52
N ILE A 3 23.89 7.02 -7.40
CA ILE A 3 24.84 6.96 -8.53
C ILE A 3 25.64 5.66 -8.54
N SER A 4 25.93 5.09 -7.37
CA SER A 4 26.85 3.96 -7.20
C SER A 4 26.20 2.90 -6.30
N LEU A 5 26.05 1.68 -6.83
CA LEU A 5 25.56 0.52 -6.11
C LEU A 5 26.40 0.18 -4.86
N PRO A 6 27.75 0.12 -4.92
CA PRO A 6 28.55 -0.17 -3.72
C PRO A 6 28.51 0.95 -2.68
N PHE A 7 28.24 2.20 -3.07
CA PHE A 7 27.98 3.27 -2.12
C PHE A 7 26.59 3.11 -1.48
N CYS A 8 25.57 2.75 -2.28
CA CYS A 8 24.23 2.53 -1.78
C CYS A 8 24.20 1.41 -0.74
N ASP A 9 24.77 0.26 -1.05
CA ASP A 9 24.82 -0.91 -0.17
C ASP A 9 25.42 -0.59 1.21
N LYS A 10 26.56 0.11 1.23
CA LYS A 10 27.25 0.50 2.48
C LYS A 10 26.44 1.45 3.37
N HIS A 11 25.58 2.28 2.80
CA HIS A 11 24.86 3.33 3.52
C HIS A 11 23.36 3.03 3.69
N LEU A 12 22.86 1.95 3.10
CA LEU A 12 21.43 1.61 3.08
C LEU A 12 20.88 1.35 4.49
N GLN A 13 21.64 0.65 5.33
CA GLN A 13 21.22 0.39 6.72
C GLN A 13 21.04 1.69 7.51
N LEU A 14 21.98 2.63 7.41
CA LEU A 14 21.88 3.93 8.07
C LEU A 14 20.69 4.71 7.52
N PHE A 15 20.52 4.72 6.20
CA PHE A 15 19.40 5.39 5.55
C PHE A 15 18.05 4.90 6.09
N VAL A 16 17.83 3.58 6.13
CA VAL A 16 16.60 2.98 6.65
C VAL A 16 16.42 3.27 8.15
N THR A 17 17.51 3.23 8.92
CA THR A 17 17.46 3.53 10.36
C THR A 17 17.01 4.97 10.63
N VAL A 18 17.51 5.94 9.86
CA VAL A 18 17.09 7.34 10.00
C VAL A 18 15.65 7.52 9.51
N MET A 19 15.26 6.82 8.44
CA MET A 19 13.88 6.84 7.94
C MET A 19 12.87 6.36 8.99
N GLU A 20 13.21 5.33 9.77
CA GLU A 20 12.31 4.77 10.80
C GLU A 20 12.37 5.56 12.12
N LYS A 21 13.55 6.03 12.54
CA LYS A 21 13.76 6.59 13.89
C LYS A 21 13.86 8.11 13.96
N SER A 22 13.80 8.81 12.83
CA SER A 22 13.91 10.28 12.84
C SER A 22 12.72 10.88 13.60
N PRO A 23 12.95 11.82 14.55
CA PRO A 23 11.86 12.50 15.26
C PRO A 23 11.09 13.45 14.35
N ASP A 24 11.74 14.00 13.32
CA ASP A 24 11.14 14.95 12.38
C ASP A 24 10.35 14.21 11.28
N PRO A 25 9.02 14.42 11.17
CA PRO A 25 8.19 13.80 10.14
C PRO A 25 8.60 14.22 8.72
N ILE A 26 9.10 15.43 8.50
CA ILE A 26 9.53 15.91 7.18
C ILE A 26 10.73 15.11 6.70
N VAL A 27 11.67 14.82 7.61
CA VAL A 27 12.83 13.97 7.31
C VAL A 27 12.38 12.56 6.96
N ARG A 28 11.43 11.99 7.71
CA ARG A 28 10.86 10.65 7.41
C ARG A 28 10.22 10.63 6.03
N ILE A 29 9.40 11.62 5.68
CA ILE A 29 8.76 11.76 4.37
C ILE A 29 9.79 11.84 3.24
N ASN A 30 10.80 12.70 3.39
CA ASN A 30 11.82 12.88 2.36
C ASN A 30 12.65 11.60 2.14
N LEU A 31 13.00 10.90 3.23
CA LEU A 31 13.72 9.64 3.14
C LEU A 31 12.85 8.52 2.55
N LEU A 32 11.57 8.47 2.91
CA LEU A 32 10.59 7.55 2.33
C LEU A 32 10.47 7.73 0.81
N ILE A 33 10.33 8.97 0.32
CA ILE A 33 10.26 9.25 -1.13
C ILE A 33 11.56 8.80 -1.81
N GLY A 34 12.71 9.15 -1.22
CA GLY A 34 14.02 8.70 -1.71
C GLY A 34 14.16 7.17 -1.69
N PHE A 35 13.57 6.48 -0.71
CA PHE A 35 13.53 5.02 -0.66
C PHE A 35 12.74 4.42 -1.82
N GLY A 36 11.59 5.03 -2.17
CA GLY A 36 10.82 4.64 -3.34
C GLY A 36 11.62 4.73 -4.64
N ASP A 37 12.42 5.79 -4.81
CA ASP A 37 13.30 5.92 -5.97
C ASP A 37 14.43 4.88 -5.97
N LEU A 38 14.93 4.47 -4.80
CA LEU A 38 15.93 3.41 -4.69
C LEU A 38 15.37 2.05 -5.06
N ILE A 39 14.12 1.74 -4.69
CA ILE A 39 13.43 0.52 -5.10
C ILE A 39 13.34 0.48 -6.64
N CYS A 40 12.98 1.60 -7.27
CA CYS A 40 12.90 1.69 -8.73
C CYS A 40 14.26 1.42 -9.41
N ARG A 41 15.36 1.86 -8.79
CA ARG A 41 16.69 1.81 -9.40
C ARG A 41 17.48 0.54 -9.09
N PHE A 42 17.37 0.03 -7.86
CA PHE A 42 18.13 -1.12 -7.36
C PHE A 42 17.21 -2.09 -6.59
N PRO A 43 16.18 -2.67 -7.25
CA PRO A 43 15.15 -3.46 -6.58
C PRO A 43 15.74 -4.65 -5.79
N ASN A 44 16.70 -5.36 -6.36
CA ASN A 44 17.33 -6.54 -5.73
C ASN A 44 18.10 -6.20 -4.44
N LEU A 45 18.67 -4.99 -4.35
CA LEU A 45 19.39 -4.55 -3.16
C LEU A 45 18.42 -4.14 -2.05
N VAL A 46 17.30 -3.53 -2.44
CA VAL A 46 16.34 -2.92 -1.51
C VAL A 46 15.23 -3.90 -1.09
N GLU A 47 15.02 -4.99 -1.83
CA GLU A 47 14.05 -6.05 -1.53
C GLU A 47 14.00 -6.46 -0.04
N PRO A 48 15.11 -6.80 0.65
CA PRO A 48 15.07 -7.19 2.05
C PRO A 48 14.68 -6.05 3.01
N TRP A 49 14.76 -4.80 2.57
CA TRP A 49 14.42 -3.61 3.33
C TRP A 49 12.99 -3.11 3.05
N THR A 50 12.25 -3.75 2.13
CA THR A 50 10.90 -3.31 1.77
C THR A 50 9.90 -3.39 2.92
N SER A 51 10.11 -4.26 3.91
CA SER A 51 9.26 -4.32 5.11
C SER A 51 9.22 -2.99 5.88
N TYR A 52 10.34 -2.25 5.93
CA TYR A 52 10.41 -0.95 6.60
C TYR A 52 9.55 0.11 5.90
N LEU A 53 9.41 0.04 4.57
CA LEU A 53 8.51 0.93 3.82
C LEU A 53 7.06 0.77 4.29
N PHE A 54 6.61 -0.47 4.47
CA PHE A 54 5.23 -0.75 4.89
C PHE A 54 5.01 -0.47 6.39
N ASN A 55 6.05 -0.55 7.22
CA ASN A 55 5.95 -0.13 8.62
C ASN A 55 5.63 1.37 8.77
N ILE A 56 6.12 2.21 7.85
CA ILE A 56 5.82 3.66 7.86
C ILE A 56 4.34 3.96 7.61
N LEU A 57 3.57 3.04 7.02
CA LEU A 57 2.12 3.20 6.91
C LEU A 57 1.44 3.23 8.30
N LYS A 58 2.13 2.82 9.37
CA LYS A 58 1.66 2.85 10.76
C LYS A 58 2.18 4.07 11.54
N ASP A 59 2.78 5.05 10.88
CA ASP A 59 3.33 6.24 11.54
C ASP A 59 2.25 7.03 12.31
N GLU A 60 2.66 7.65 13.41
CA GLU A 60 1.76 8.47 14.23
C GLU A 60 1.33 9.74 13.50
N ASP A 61 2.18 10.26 12.63
CA ASP A 61 1.92 11.48 11.85
C ASP A 61 1.11 11.18 10.57
N ASP A 62 0.01 11.90 10.41
CA ASP A 62 -0.94 11.71 9.31
C ASP A 62 -0.31 12.07 7.95
N SER A 63 0.57 13.09 7.93
CA SER A 63 1.27 13.51 6.70
C SER A 63 2.26 12.43 6.25
N VAL A 64 2.95 11.79 7.21
CA VAL A 64 3.86 10.68 6.92
C VAL A 64 3.07 9.49 6.35
N ARG A 65 1.95 9.11 6.98
CA ARG A 65 1.08 8.01 6.49
C ARG A 65 0.56 8.27 5.08
N LEU A 66 0.10 9.49 4.79
CA LEU A 66 -0.38 9.87 3.46
C LEU A 66 0.72 9.77 2.40
N ASN A 67 1.90 10.34 2.67
CA ASN A 67 3.03 10.27 1.74
C ASN A 67 3.53 8.82 1.53
N ALA A 68 3.47 7.98 2.57
CA ALA A 68 3.77 6.56 2.47
C ALA A 68 2.79 5.85 1.54
N LEU A 69 1.49 6.09 1.71
CA LEU A 69 0.46 5.52 0.84
C LEU A 69 0.63 5.96 -0.62
N LEU A 70 0.95 7.23 -0.86
CA LEU A 70 1.21 7.74 -2.22
C LEU A 70 2.44 7.07 -2.85
N THR A 71 3.52 6.93 -2.08
CA THR A 71 4.76 6.28 -2.54
C THR A 71 4.51 4.80 -2.86
N VAL A 72 3.81 4.09 -1.97
CA VAL A 72 3.42 2.68 -2.16
C VAL A 72 2.51 2.53 -3.38
N SER A 73 1.50 3.39 -3.54
CA SER A 73 0.61 3.41 -4.70
C SER A 73 1.39 3.49 -6.02
N LYS A 74 2.38 4.40 -6.10
CA LYS A 74 3.25 4.53 -7.28
C LYS A 74 4.08 3.27 -7.53
N LEU A 75 4.67 2.69 -6.49
CA LEU A 75 5.50 1.47 -6.61
C LEU A 75 4.69 0.26 -7.07
N ILE A 76 3.48 0.09 -6.53
CA ILE A 76 2.54 -0.94 -6.93
C ILE A 76 2.12 -0.74 -8.38
N SER A 77 1.77 0.49 -8.74
CA SER A 77 1.34 0.81 -10.10
C SER A 77 2.42 0.58 -11.15
N ASN A 78 3.69 0.67 -10.76
CA ASN A 78 4.85 0.38 -11.60
C ASN A 78 5.35 -1.08 -11.49
N GLU A 79 4.62 -1.97 -10.82
CA GLU A 79 4.98 -3.38 -10.61
C GLU A 79 6.33 -3.61 -9.89
N MET A 80 6.82 -2.60 -9.17
CA MET A 80 8.10 -2.67 -8.47
C MET A 80 8.02 -3.50 -7.18
N VAL A 81 6.82 -3.61 -6.60
CA VAL A 81 6.58 -4.34 -5.34
C VAL A 81 5.37 -5.25 -5.48
N LYS A 82 5.50 -6.47 -4.96
CA LYS A 82 4.40 -7.46 -4.95
C LYS A 82 3.37 -7.09 -3.90
N VAL A 83 2.23 -6.58 -4.36
CA VAL A 83 1.08 -6.18 -3.53
C VAL A 83 0.65 -7.27 -2.55
N LYS A 84 0.67 -8.54 -2.98
CA LYS A 84 0.13 -9.69 -2.23
C LYS A 84 0.70 -9.83 -0.81
N ALA A 85 1.95 -9.45 -0.58
CA ALA A 85 2.59 -9.57 0.73
C ALA A 85 2.15 -8.49 1.72
N TYR A 86 1.59 -7.38 1.24
CA TYR A 86 1.36 -6.16 2.03
C TYR A 86 -0.07 -5.63 1.93
N VAL A 87 -0.99 -6.40 1.33
CA VAL A 87 -2.42 -6.06 1.22
C VAL A 87 -3.02 -5.73 2.58
N SER A 88 -2.66 -6.50 3.61
CA SER A 88 -3.16 -6.31 4.98
C SER A 88 -2.81 -4.94 5.56
N GLU A 89 -1.61 -4.44 5.26
CA GLU A 89 -1.13 -3.16 5.77
C GLU A 89 -1.81 -1.98 5.08
N VAL A 90 -2.03 -2.09 3.78
CA VAL A 90 -2.79 -1.10 3.00
C VAL A 90 -4.29 -1.14 3.36
N ALA A 91 -4.85 -2.34 3.58
CA ALA A 91 -6.25 -2.50 3.95
C ALA A 91 -6.60 -1.83 5.30
N ARG A 92 -5.64 -1.80 6.24
CA ARG A 92 -5.83 -1.08 7.51
C ARG A 92 -6.08 0.42 7.30
N LEU A 93 -5.49 1.03 6.28
CA LEU A 93 -5.63 2.46 6.00
C LEU A 93 -7.04 2.83 5.50
N ILE A 94 -7.85 1.87 5.05
CA ILE A 94 -9.26 2.13 4.69
C ILE A 94 -10.07 2.61 5.91
N VAL A 95 -9.66 2.22 7.12
CA VAL A 95 -10.30 2.61 8.38
C VAL A 95 -9.43 3.64 9.13
N ASP A 96 -8.56 4.37 8.42
CA ASP A 96 -7.77 5.44 9.04
C ASP A 96 -8.69 6.54 9.60
N LYS A 97 -8.16 7.29 10.58
CA LYS A 97 -8.87 8.42 11.19
C LYS A 97 -9.10 9.51 10.16
N GLU A 98 -8.11 9.73 9.30
CA GLU A 98 -8.20 10.73 8.25
C GLU A 98 -8.87 10.20 6.99
N GLU A 99 -9.96 10.86 6.63
CA GLU A 99 -10.80 10.51 5.50
C GLU A 99 -10.03 10.57 4.17
N SER A 100 -9.08 11.50 4.04
CA SER A 100 -8.24 11.62 2.83
C SER A 100 -7.35 10.39 2.62
N ILE A 101 -6.80 9.82 3.70
CA ILE A 101 -5.97 8.60 3.67
C ILE A 101 -6.85 7.39 3.37
N ALA A 102 -8.01 7.30 4.04
CA ALA A 102 -8.99 6.25 3.81
C ALA A 102 -9.47 6.20 2.36
N GLN A 103 -9.86 7.36 1.81
CA GLN A 103 -10.30 7.46 0.42
C GLN A 103 -9.18 7.06 -0.54
N ARG A 104 -7.95 7.54 -0.33
CA ARG A 104 -6.82 7.18 -1.19
C ARG A 104 -6.49 5.69 -1.15
N ALA A 105 -6.67 5.04 -0.01
CA ALA A 105 -6.46 3.60 0.12
C ALA A 105 -7.48 2.81 -0.70
N VAL A 106 -8.75 3.27 -0.71
CA VAL A 106 -9.82 2.69 -1.54
C VAL A 106 -9.50 2.86 -3.02
N ASP A 107 -9.13 4.07 -3.45
CA ASP A 107 -8.77 4.36 -4.85
C ASP A 107 -7.63 3.44 -5.33
N LEU A 108 -6.63 3.21 -4.48
CA LEU A 108 -5.52 2.29 -4.78
C LEU A 108 -6.02 0.86 -5.02
N PHE A 109 -6.98 0.37 -4.22
CA PHE A 109 -7.53 -0.97 -4.42
C PHE A 109 -8.36 -1.07 -5.70
N GLU A 110 -9.07 -0.01 -6.07
CA GLU A 110 -9.76 0.06 -7.36
C GLU A 110 -8.77 0.04 -8.53
N GLU A 111 -7.68 0.81 -8.46
CA GLU A 111 -6.59 0.79 -9.46
C GLU A 111 -5.99 -0.61 -9.62
N ILE A 112 -5.71 -1.29 -8.51
CA ILE A 112 -5.14 -2.65 -8.50
C ILE A 112 -6.12 -3.67 -9.10
N SER A 113 -7.42 -3.50 -8.82
CA SER A 113 -8.49 -4.34 -9.37
C SER A 113 -8.61 -4.18 -10.88
N GLN A 114 -8.54 -2.95 -11.39
CA GLN A 114 -8.61 -2.67 -12.83
C GLN A 114 -7.40 -3.24 -13.60
N LYS A 115 -6.23 -3.33 -12.96
CA LYS A 115 -5.01 -3.91 -13.55
C LYS A 115 -5.04 -5.45 -13.66
N GLY A 116 -6.17 -6.11 -13.39
CA GLY A 116 -6.36 -7.53 -13.71
C GLY A 116 -5.69 -8.52 -12.74
N SER A 117 -5.34 -8.05 -11.54
CA SER A 117 -4.77 -8.93 -10.51
C SER A 117 -5.89 -9.65 -9.76
N SER A 118 -5.75 -10.97 -9.58
CA SER A 118 -6.63 -11.88 -8.81
C SER A 118 -6.90 -11.48 -7.33
N LEU A 119 -6.55 -10.26 -6.93
CA LEU A 119 -6.77 -9.65 -5.62
C LEU A 119 -8.26 -9.38 -5.30
N TYR A 120 -9.14 -9.45 -6.30
CA TYR A 120 -10.60 -9.35 -6.12
C TYR A 120 -11.14 -10.35 -5.09
N ASN A 121 -10.57 -11.57 -5.03
CA ASN A 121 -10.97 -12.59 -4.07
C ASN A 121 -10.60 -12.23 -2.62
N VAL A 122 -9.59 -11.39 -2.40
CA VAL A 122 -9.16 -10.96 -1.06
C VAL A 122 -9.94 -9.73 -0.60
N LEU A 123 -10.25 -8.82 -1.53
CA LEU A 123 -11.01 -7.59 -1.27
C LEU A 123 -12.49 -7.84 -1.02
N CYS A 124 -13.14 -8.68 -1.84
CA CYS A 124 -14.58 -8.92 -1.76
C CYS A 124 -15.00 -9.61 -0.45
N ASN A 125 -14.09 -10.38 0.17
CA ASN A 125 -14.40 -11.14 1.38
C ASN A 125 -14.15 -10.38 2.69
N SER A 126 -13.39 -9.28 2.69
CA SER A 126 -12.95 -8.62 3.94
C SER A 126 -13.40 -7.15 4.11
N LEU A 127 -13.77 -6.43 3.03
CA LEU A 127 -13.94 -4.96 3.11
C LEU A 127 -15.35 -4.44 2.76
N VAL A 128 -16.22 -5.29 2.22
CA VAL A 128 -17.59 -4.88 1.85
C VAL A 128 -18.48 -4.56 3.06
N PRO A 129 -18.37 -5.22 4.25
CA PRO A 129 -19.24 -4.88 5.38
C PRO A 129 -18.97 -3.49 5.97
N SER A 130 -17.70 -3.06 6.05
CA SER A 130 -17.33 -1.82 6.76
C SER A 130 -17.64 -0.56 5.94
N PHE A 131 -17.54 -0.65 4.61
CA PHE A 131 -17.80 0.49 3.71
C PHE A 131 -19.30 0.80 3.56
N ILE A 132 -20.15 -0.24 3.60
CA ILE A 132 -21.61 -0.07 3.52
C ILE A 132 -22.19 0.57 4.81
N ILE A 133 -21.54 0.38 5.96
CA ILE A 133 -22.06 0.91 7.24
C ILE A 133 -21.83 2.42 7.40
N ARG A 134 -20.77 3.01 6.79
CA ARG A 134 -20.43 4.42 7.02
C ARG A 134 -21.18 5.42 6.13
N GLN A 135 -21.74 5.00 5.00
CA GLN A 135 -22.49 5.90 4.09
C GLN A 135 -24.03 5.83 4.21
N GLY A 136 -24.60 5.06 5.14
CA GLY A 136 -26.06 5.04 5.32
C GLY A 136 -26.85 4.58 4.07
N VAL A 137 -26.18 3.96 3.10
CA VAL A 137 -26.83 3.31 1.97
C VAL A 137 -27.17 1.90 2.44
N LEU A 138 -28.40 1.72 2.92
CA LEU A 138 -28.98 0.39 3.07
C LEU A 138 -28.81 -0.35 1.74
N CYS A 139 -27.90 -1.32 1.70
CA CYS A 139 -27.84 -2.29 0.62
C CYS A 139 -29.03 -3.25 0.79
N THR A 140 -30.23 -2.79 0.41
CA THR A 140 -31.41 -3.64 0.22
C THR A 140 -31.31 -4.49 -1.05
N THR A 141 -30.20 -4.40 -1.78
CA THR A 141 -29.95 -5.10 -3.06
C THR A 141 -28.98 -6.27 -2.95
N CYS A 142 -28.70 -6.78 -1.73
CA CYS A 142 -28.01 -8.06 -1.55
C CYS A 142 -28.85 -9.30 -1.96
N SER A 143 -29.70 -9.14 -2.98
CA SER A 143 -30.47 -10.22 -3.60
C SER A 143 -30.23 -10.36 -5.10
N TRP A 144 -29.42 -9.51 -5.75
CA TRP A 144 -29.14 -9.67 -7.18
C TRP A 144 -27.68 -9.36 -7.49
N THR A 145 -27.05 -10.29 -8.23
CA THR A 145 -25.70 -10.24 -8.83
C THR A 145 -24.49 -10.60 -7.95
N LEU A 146 -24.59 -11.71 -7.22
CA LEU A 146 -23.44 -12.54 -6.83
C LEU A 146 -23.00 -13.54 -7.92
N PHE A 147 -23.56 -13.47 -9.13
CA PHE A 147 -23.43 -14.53 -10.15
C PHE A 147 -22.68 -14.18 -11.44
N SER A 148 -22.22 -12.95 -11.65
CA SER A 148 -21.61 -12.57 -12.95
C SER A 148 -20.09 -12.39 -12.93
N VAL A 149 -19.42 -12.48 -11.77
CA VAL A 149 -17.98 -12.16 -11.66
C VAL A 149 -17.13 -13.30 -11.08
N CYS A 150 -17.74 -14.44 -10.72
CA CYS A 150 -17.00 -15.64 -10.34
C CYS A 150 -16.81 -16.52 -11.59
N PRO A 151 -15.58 -16.71 -12.13
CA PRO A 151 -15.36 -17.71 -13.16
C PRO A 151 -15.64 -19.11 -12.56
N PRO A 152 -16.39 -19.99 -13.26
CA PRO A 152 -16.94 -21.23 -12.70
C PRO A 152 -15.91 -22.37 -12.55
N THR A 153 -14.65 -22.09 -12.22
CA THR A 153 -13.58 -23.11 -12.14
C THR A 153 -13.14 -23.46 -10.72
N LEU A 154 -13.80 -22.97 -9.68
CA LEU A 154 -13.49 -23.28 -8.26
C LEU A 154 -14.66 -23.88 -7.47
N ILE A 155 -15.64 -24.49 -8.16
CA ILE A 155 -16.63 -25.37 -7.53
C ILE A 155 -16.58 -26.72 -8.25
N GLN A 156 -15.53 -27.49 -7.93
CA GLN A 156 -15.51 -28.95 -7.91
C GLN A 156 -14.43 -29.42 -6.95
#